data_AF-A0A954GV73-F1
#
_entry.id   AF-A0A954GV73-F1
#
_cell.length_a   1.000
_cell.length_b   1.000
_cell.length_c   1.000
_cell.angle_alpha   90.00
_cell.angle_beta   90.00
_cell.angle_gamma   90.00
#
_symmetry.space_group_name_H-M   'P 1'
#
loop_
_entity.id
_entity.type
_entity.pdbx_description
1 polymer ?
#
loop_
_entity_poly.entity_id
_entity_poly.type
_entity_poly.pdbx_seq_one_letter_code
_entity_poly.pdbx_strand_id
1 'polypeptide(L)'
;MKRPRSQPTFTMFPFLAVLMCTMGALILILLVTTRRIRTQAIAQKQQETLQATIEVEKTEPPKLTTVAVMPTLRVPPVPQMPVLPRREVDEPVLPEVTEDPPGPTAAELARLEYEARLAQRNLQEQKLNEQMRARLSALQDKYSDRAKQLATEQHNWMTTQSQTNALLADVRQLQGANEQMEQQLKQLAAQNTALQQKKSEQEQQLAQLGKNQQQLVEDQKNRQPRIALVAHDPLAGTNRKPILIECRADSFHFPSEGISISAADCNGFLP
;
A
#
# COMPACT_ATOMS: atom_id res chain seq x y z
N MET A 1 17.30 -83.08 -22.22
CA MET A 1 17.59 -82.04 -21.21
C MET A 1 17.50 -80.67 -21.87
N LYS A 2 16.45 -79.89 -21.59
CA LYS A 2 16.24 -78.53 -22.14
C LYS A 2 16.51 -77.52 -21.02
N ARG A 3 17.52 -76.64 -21.19
CA ARG A 3 17.82 -75.52 -20.29
C ARG A 3 16.76 -74.43 -20.46
N PRO A 4 16.21 -73.84 -19.39
CA PRO A 4 15.37 -72.66 -19.49
C PRO A 4 16.24 -71.42 -19.76
N ARG A 5 15.79 -70.58 -20.69
CA ARG A 5 16.39 -69.29 -21.06
C ARG A 5 15.95 -68.25 -20.02
N SER A 6 16.88 -67.58 -19.34
CA SER A 6 16.54 -66.44 -18.49
C SER A 6 16.15 -65.25 -19.36
N GLN A 7 14.99 -64.64 -19.08
CA GLN A 7 14.61 -63.38 -19.68
C GLN A 7 15.07 -62.22 -18.79
N PRO A 8 15.64 -61.13 -19.36
CA PRO A 8 16.04 -59.97 -18.59
C PRO A 8 14.80 -59.16 -18.19
N THR A 9 14.50 -59.12 -16.90
CA THR A 9 13.46 -58.25 -16.33
C THR A 9 13.99 -56.83 -16.23
N PHE A 10 13.56 -55.96 -17.15
CA PHE A 10 13.85 -54.52 -17.07
C PHE A 10 13.08 -53.92 -15.88
N THR A 11 13.80 -53.39 -14.90
CA THR A 11 13.21 -52.70 -13.75
C THR A 11 12.75 -51.31 -14.19
N MET A 12 11.45 -51.02 -14.06
CA MET A 12 10.82 -49.75 -14.49
C MET A 12 11.07 -48.57 -13.52
N PHE A 13 11.84 -48.78 -12.45
CA PHE A 13 12.10 -47.80 -11.41
C PHE A 13 12.92 -46.56 -11.83
N PRO A 14 13.94 -46.63 -12.71
CA PRO A 14 14.73 -45.44 -13.05
C PRO A 14 13.97 -44.48 -13.97
N PHE A 15 13.08 -44.97 -14.83
CA PHE A 15 12.31 -44.12 -15.74
C PHE A 15 11.26 -43.28 -15.00
N LEU A 16 10.60 -43.88 -14.00
CA LEU A 16 9.59 -43.21 -13.18
C LEU A 16 10.24 -42.13 -12.28
N ALA A 17 11.44 -42.40 -11.77
CA ALA A 17 12.22 -41.42 -11.00
C ALA A 17 12.59 -40.18 -11.83
N VAL A 18 13.03 -40.37 -13.09
CA VAL A 18 13.34 -39.26 -14.00
C VAL A 18 12.07 -38.50 -14.42
N LEU A 19 10.95 -39.19 -14.59
CA LEU A 19 9.67 -38.56 -14.94
C LEU A 19 9.11 -37.70 -13.79
N MET A 20 9.18 -38.20 -12.54
CA MET A 20 8.79 -37.41 -11.37
C MET A 20 9.72 -36.22 -11.15
N CYS A 21 11.03 -36.41 -11.38
CA CYS A 21 12.03 -35.36 -11.24
C CYS A 21 11.85 -34.24 -12.28
N THR A 22 11.59 -34.59 -13.54
CA THR A 22 11.35 -33.62 -14.63
C THR A 22 10.03 -32.86 -14.44
N MET A 23 8.94 -33.53 -14.05
CA MET A 23 7.71 -32.82 -13.70
C MET A 23 7.88 -31.91 -12.47
N GLY A 24 8.62 -32.35 -11.44
CA GLY A 24 8.90 -31.54 -10.26
C GLY A 24 9.70 -30.27 -10.57
N ALA A 25 10.73 -30.38 -11.42
CA ALA A 25 11.53 -29.25 -11.86
C ALA A 25 10.71 -28.24 -12.68
N LEU A 26 9.83 -28.72 -13.57
CA LEU A 26 8.95 -27.84 -14.36
C LEU A 26 7.98 -27.06 -13.48
N ILE A 27 7.41 -27.68 -12.43
CA ILE A 27 6.52 -26.99 -11.49
C ILE A 27 7.28 -25.88 -10.73
N LEU A 28 8.50 -26.15 -10.26
CA LEU A 28 9.32 -25.14 -9.58
C LEU A 28 9.69 -23.97 -10.52
N ILE A 29 10.05 -24.27 -11.77
CA ILE A 29 10.34 -23.25 -12.78
C ILE A 29 9.10 -22.40 -13.07
N LEU A 30 7.91 -23.01 -13.17
CA LEU A 30 6.65 -22.29 -13.39
C LEU A 30 6.30 -21.38 -12.20
N LEU A 31 6.56 -21.83 -10.97
CA LEU A 31 6.28 -21.07 -9.75
C LEU A 31 7.24 -19.88 -9.59
N VAL A 32 8.52 -20.06 -9.93
CA VAL A 32 9.53 -18.99 -9.90
C VAL A 32 9.27 -17.95 -11.00
N THR A 33 8.90 -18.37 -12.20
CA THR A 33 8.59 -17.46 -13.32
C THR A 33 7.33 -16.65 -13.04
N THR A 34 6.26 -17.27 -12.53
CA THR A 34 5.04 -16.54 -12.13
C THR A 34 5.28 -15.56 -10.97
N ARG A 35 6.14 -15.90 -10.00
CA ARG A 35 6.56 -14.97 -8.95
C ARG A 35 7.35 -13.78 -9.52
N ARG A 36 8.33 -14.03 -10.40
CA ARG A 36 9.12 -12.96 -11.04
C ARG A 36 8.27 -12.02 -11.88
N ILE A 37 7.32 -12.54 -12.66
CA ILE A 37 6.42 -11.70 -13.48
C ILE A 37 5.57 -10.78 -12.59
N ARG A 38 5.03 -11.30 -11.47
CA ARG A 38 4.29 -10.46 -10.51
C ARG A 38 5.16 -9.38 -9.88
N THR A 39 6.39 -9.72 -9.46
CA THR A 39 7.30 -8.74 -8.87
C THR A 39 7.73 -7.67 -9.88
N GLN A 40 7.97 -8.04 -11.14
CA GLN A 40 8.28 -7.09 -12.22
C GLN A 40 7.10 -6.18 -12.56
N ALA A 41 5.87 -6.70 -12.60
CA ALA A 41 4.67 -5.90 -12.83
C ALA A 41 4.42 -4.88 -11.71
N ILE A 42 4.76 -5.21 -10.46
CA ILE A 42 4.67 -4.28 -9.32
C ILE A 42 5.76 -3.21 -9.41
N ALA A 43 6.99 -3.58 -9.77
CA ALA A 43 8.10 -2.63 -9.92
C ALA A 43 7.89 -1.65 -11.09
N GLN A 44 7.30 -2.10 -12.21
CA GLN A 44 6.97 -1.23 -13.35
C GLN A 44 5.90 -0.19 -12.99
N LYS A 45 4.85 -0.59 -12.27
CA LYS A 45 3.84 0.36 -11.78
C LYS A 45 4.43 1.40 -10.83
N GLN A 46 5.38 1.02 -9.99
CA GLN A 46 6.08 1.96 -9.11
C GLN A 46 6.96 2.96 -9.88
N GLN A 47 7.59 2.55 -10.99
CA GLN A 47 8.35 3.46 -11.85
C GLN A 47 7.48 4.46 -12.61
N GLU A 48 6.29 4.06 -13.08
CA GLU A 48 5.33 5.00 -13.68
C GLU A 48 4.82 6.02 -12.66
N THR A 49 4.69 5.62 -11.40
CA THR A 49 4.25 6.54 -10.32
C THR A 49 5.38 7.48 -9.91
N LEU A 50 6.64 7.04 -9.95
CA LEU A 50 7.81 7.87 -9.64
C LEU A 50 8.14 8.88 -10.75
N GLN A 51 7.90 8.54 -12.03
CA GLN A 51 8.10 9.47 -13.15
C GLN A 51 7.02 10.57 -13.18
N ALA A 52 5.80 10.28 -12.73
CA ALA A 52 4.73 11.29 -12.59
C ALA A 52 5.00 12.31 -11.46
N THR A 53 5.81 11.96 -10.44
CA THR A 53 6.12 12.88 -9.34
C THR A 53 7.24 13.87 -9.67
N ILE A 54 8.08 13.59 -10.68
CA ILE A 54 9.24 14.44 -11.03
C ILE A 54 8.85 15.62 -11.96
N GLU A 55 7.71 15.57 -12.65
CA GLU A 55 7.25 16.69 -13.50
C GLU A 55 6.51 17.81 -12.75
N VAL A 56 6.16 17.63 -11.46
CA VAL A 56 5.40 18.64 -10.69
C VAL A 56 6.30 19.58 -9.87
N GLU A 57 7.59 19.24 -9.70
CA GLU A 57 8.53 19.97 -8.83
C GLU A 57 9.38 21.03 -9.59
N LYS A 58 8.74 21.90 -10.39
CA LYS A 58 9.45 23.06 -10.98
C LYS A 58 8.66 24.36 -11.08
N THR A 59 7.59 24.54 -10.31
CA THR A 59 6.91 25.84 -10.22
C THR A 59 7.18 26.52 -8.87
N GLU A 60 7.96 27.57 -8.99
CA GLU A 60 8.45 28.56 -8.04
C GLU A 60 7.37 29.08 -7.05
N PRO A 61 7.72 29.35 -5.77
CA PRO A 61 6.76 29.75 -4.75
C PRO A 61 6.25 31.20 -4.98
N PRO A 62 4.95 31.48 -4.78
CA PRO A 62 4.41 32.83 -4.92
C PRO A 62 4.87 33.72 -3.75
N LYS A 63 5.48 34.86 -4.12
CA LYS A 63 5.86 35.94 -3.20
C LYS A 63 4.62 36.51 -2.51
N LEU A 64 4.62 36.51 -1.18
CA LEU A 64 3.64 37.23 -0.36
C LEU A 64 3.67 38.73 -0.70
N THR A 65 2.59 39.21 -1.32
CA THR A 65 2.35 40.65 -1.50
C THR A 65 1.56 41.15 -0.30
N THR A 66 2.11 42.19 0.31
CA THR A 66 1.64 42.95 1.46
C THR A 66 0.17 43.34 1.38
N VAL A 67 -0.57 43.06 2.46
CA VAL A 67 -1.95 43.49 2.65
C VAL A 67 -2.00 45.01 2.79
N ALA A 68 -2.53 45.69 1.78
CA ALA A 68 -2.86 47.11 1.85
C ALA A 68 -4.10 47.29 2.76
N VAL A 69 -3.90 48.02 3.84
CA VAL A 69 -4.96 48.50 4.73
C VAL A 69 -5.96 49.34 3.92
N MET A 70 -7.24 48.98 3.97
CA MET A 70 -8.31 49.75 3.36
C MET A 70 -8.40 51.15 4.01
N PRO A 71 -8.48 52.25 3.25
CA PRO A 71 -8.85 53.53 3.82
C PRO A 71 -10.35 53.53 4.14
N THR A 72 -10.68 53.86 5.39
CA THR A 72 -12.03 54.12 5.88
C THR A 72 -12.74 55.14 4.98
N LEU A 73 -13.92 54.78 4.46
CA LEU A 73 -14.82 55.71 3.78
C LEU A 73 -15.21 56.83 4.75
N ARG A 74 -14.71 58.04 4.51
CA ARG A 74 -15.17 59.25 5.20
C ARG A 74 -16.48 59.69 4.55
N VAL A 75 -17.58 59.60 5.29
CA VAL A 75 -18.88 60.12 4.87
C VAL A 75 -18.75 61.64 4.68
N PRO A 76 -19.09 62.21 3.51
CA PRO A 76 -19.09 63.65 3.33
C PRO A 76 -20.25 64.27 4.13
N PRO A 77 -20.06 65.46 4.76
CA PRO A 77 -21.14 66.14 5.44
C PRO A 77 -22.21 66.57 4.42
N VAL A 78 -23.47 66.38 4.80
CA VAL A 78 -24.65 66.78 4.04
C VAL A 78 -24.59 68.29 3.75
N PRO A 79 -24.74 68.74 2.48
CA PRO A 79 -24.83 70.15 2.17
C PRO A 79 -26.08 70.75 2.82
N GLN A 80 -25.91 71.73 3.69
CA GLN A 80 -27.02 72.55 4.17
C GLN A 80 -27.55 73.37 2.99
N MET A 81 -28.86 73.28 2.73
CA MET A 81 -29.51 74.05 1.68
C MET A 81 -29.33 75.55 1.91
N PRO A 82 -29.05 76.35 0.86
CA PRO A 82 -29.12 77.81 0.97
C PRO A 82 -30.58 78.22 1.20
N VAL A 83 -30.81 79.02 2.23
CA VAL A 83 -32.08 79.75 2.41
C VAL A 83 -32.15 80.79 1.29
N LEU A 84 -33.10 80.63 0.37
CA LEU A 84 -33.41 81.64 -0.63
C LEU A 84 -34.00 82.87 0.08
N PRO A 85 -33.47 84.09 -0.13
CA PRO A 85 -34.13 85.29 0.36
C PRO A 85 -35.48 85.47 -0.36
N ARG A 86 -36.50 85.80 0.43
CA ARG A 86 -37.84 86.13 -0.04
C ARG A 86 -37.74 87.38 -0.91
N ARG A 87 -37.91 87.22 -2.22
CA ARG A 87 -37.97 88.34 -3.16
C ARG A 87 -39.28 89.08 -2.90
N GLU A 88 -39.19 90.30 -2.40
CA GLU A 88 -40.31 91.24 -2.38
C GLU A 88 -40.76 91.47 -3.83
N VAL A 89 -42.06 91.32 -4.04
CA VAL A 89 -42.69 91.50 -5.34
C VAL A 89 -43.00 92.98 -5.46
N ASP A 90 -42.13 93.72 -6.14
CA ASP A 90 -42.49 95.05 -6.62
C ASP A 90 -43.48 94.92 -7.78
N GLU A 91 -44.55 95.72 -7.68
CA GLU A 91 -45.66 95.85 -8.61
C GLU A 91 -45.15 96.29 -10.00
N PRO A 92 -45.48 95.58 -11.09
CA PRO A 92 -44.93 95.92 -12.40
C PRO A 92 -45.64 97.15 -12.97
N VAL A 93 -44.89 98.24 -13.11
CA VAL A 93 -45.29 99.38 -13.96
C VAL A 93 -45.20 98.93 -15.42
N LEU A 94 -46.34 98.96 -16.14
CA LEU A 94 -46.41 98.73 -17.59
C LEU A 94 -45.62 99.81 -18.34
N PRO A 95 -44.70 99.45 -19.26
CA PRO A 95 -44.22 100.38 -20.27
C PRO A 95 -45.19 100.44 -21.45
N GLU A 96 -45.42 101.65 -21.96
CA GLU A 96 -46.13 101.92 -23.22
C GLU A 96 -45.48 101.19 -24.39
N VAL A 97 -46.33 100.59 -25.23
CA VAL A 97 -45.98 99.87 -26.45
C VAL A 97 -45.69 100.89 -27.55
N THR A 98 -44.43 100.99 -27.97
CA THR A 98 -44.07 101.57 -29.27
C THR A 98 -43.87 100.44 -30.27
N GLU A 99 -44.63 100.50 -31.36
CA GLU A 99 -44.57 99.57 -32.49
C GLU A 99 -43.38 99.93 -33.41
N ASP A 100 -42.48 98.97 -33.65
CA ASP A 100 -41.62 98.89 -34.85
C ASP A 100 -40.94 97.49 -34.93
N PRO A 101 -40.41 97.05 -36.11
CA PRO A 101 -40.81 95.89 -36.94
C PRO A 101 -40.31 94.48 -36.47
N PRO A 102 -40.75 93.35 -37.09
CA PRO A 102 -40.68 92.03 -36.46
C PRO A 102 -39.28 91.42 -36.55
N GLY A 103 -38.46 91.71 -35.54
CA GLY A 103 -37.49 90.75 -35.01
C GLY A 103 -38.22 89.72 -34.13
N PRO A 104 -37.61 88.56 -33.82
CA PRO A 104 -38.21 87.59 -32.91
C PRO A 104 -38.58 88.31 -31.62
N THR A 105 -39.83 88.15 -31.19
CA THR A 105 -40.32 88.84 -29.99
C THR A 105 -39.47 88.39 -28.79
N ALA A 106 -39.26 89.25 -27.80
CA ALA A 106 -38.49 88.89 -26.60
C ALA A 106 -39.00 87.59 -25.93
N ALA A 107 -40.30 87.28 -26.12
CA ALA A 107 -40.92 86.03 -25.70
C ALA A 107 -40.45 84.78 -26.48
N GLU A 108 -40.16 84.88 -27.78
CA GLU A 108 -39.68 83.77 -28.60
C GLU A 108 -38.22 83.43 -28.28
N LEU A 109 -37.36 84.42 -28.06
CA LEU A 109 -35.99 84.19 -27.60
C LEU A 109 -35.95 83.50 -26.23
N ALA A 110 -36.79 83.94 -25.29
CA ALA A 110 -36.91 83.31 -23.98
C ALA A 110 -37.38 81.84 -24.04
N ARG A 111 -38.25 81.49 -25.00
CA ARG A 111 -38.67 80.09 -25.25
C ARG A 111 -37.52 79.24 -25.77
N LEU A 112 -36.78 79.72 -26.77
CA LEU A 112 -35.62 79.01 -27.32
C LEU A 112 -34.53 78.78 -26.26
N GLU A 113 -34.26 79.78 -25.43
CA GLU A 113 -33.32 79.66 -24.30
C GLU A 113 -33.80 78.66 -23.24
N TYR A 114 -35.10 78.59 -22.99
CA TYR A 114 -35.70 77.61 -22.07
C TYR A 114 -35.58 76.19 -22.61
N GLU A 115 -35.92 75.97 -23.88
CA GLU A 115 -35.79 74.66 -24.54
C GLU A 115 -34.34 74.20 -24.58
N ALA A 116 -33.40 75.10 -24.87
CA ALA A 116 -31.97 74.80 -24.84
C ALA A 116 -31.50 74.38 -23.43
N ARG A 117 -31.94 75.08 -22.38
CA ARG A 117 -31.63 74.71 -20.98
C ARG A 117 -32.25 73.37 -20.58
N LEU A 118 -33.48 73.10 -21.01
CA LEU A 118 -34.16 71.83 -20.74
C LEU A 118 -33.43 70.67 -21.45
N ALA A 119 -33.05 70.84 -22.71
CA ALA A 119 -32.27 69.86 -23.46
C ALA A 119 -30.92 69.59 -22.81
N GLN A 120 -30.21 70.63 -22.35
CA GLN A 120 -28.96 70.48 -21.61
C GLN A 120 -29.14 69.70 -20.30
N ARG A 121 -30.20 70.01 -19.52
CA ARG A 121 -30.51 69.27 -18.29
C ARG A 121 -30.79 67.80 -18.57
N ASN A 122 -31.62 67.51 -19.58
CA ASN A 122 -31.96 66.13 -19.95
C ASN A 122 -30.73 65.35 -20.40
N LEU A 123 -29.83 65.98 -21.17
CA LEU A 123 -28.55 65.38 -21.57
C LEU A 123 -27.65 65.09 -20.36
N GLN A 124 -27.62 65.99 -19.39
CA GLN A 124 -26.86 65.79 -18.15
C GLN A 124 -27.42 64.63 -17.33
N GLU A 125 -28.73 64.52 -17.19
CA GLU A 125 -29.40 63.41 -16.52
C GLU A 125 -29.14 62.08 -17.22
N GLN A 126 -29.19 62.04 -18.56
CA GLN A 126 -28.86 60.84 -19.33
C GLN A 126 -27.42 60.38 -19.08
N LYS A 127 -26.44 61.28 -19.16
CA LYS A 127 -25.03 60.96 -18.88
C LYS A 127 -24.84 60.43 -17.46
N LEU A 128 -25.51 61.05 -16.48
CA LEU A 128 -25.42 60.58 -15.08
C LEU A 128 -26.04 59.19 -14.91
N ASN A 129 -27.19 58.94 -15.53
CA ASN A 129 -27.85 57.63 -15.50
C ASN A 129 -27.01 56.54 -16.20
N GLU A 130 -26.38 56.86 -17.32
CA GLU A 130 -25.43 55.97 -18.00
C GLU A 130 -24.22 55.64 -17.11
N GLN A 131 -23.63 56.65 -16.48
CA GLN A 131 -22.53 56.46 -15.52
C GLN A 131 -22.94 55.59 -14.34
N MET A 132 -24.13 55.81 -13.78
CA MET A 132 -24.68 55.01 -12.69
C MET A 132 -24.89 53.55 -13.11
N ARG A 133 -25.51 53.31 -14.29
CA ARG A 133 -25.72 51.95 -14.84
C ARG A 133 -24.40 51.24 -15.07
N ALA A 134 -23.42 51.91 -15.68
CA ALA A 134 -22.09 51.37 -15.88
C ALA A 134 -21.44 50.99 -14.55
N ARG A 135 -21.53 51.86 -13.53
CA ARG A 135 -20.97 51.61 -12.20
C ARG A 135 -21.63 50.42 -11.50
N LEU A 136 -22.96 50.28 -11.61
CA LEU A 136 -23.70 49.14 -11.04
C LEU A 136 -23.31 47.82 -11.72
N SER A 137 -23.26 47.79 -13.06
CA SER A 137 -22.83 46.60 -13.79
C SER A 137 -21.40 46.18 -13.44
N ALA A 138 -20.46 47.13 -13.42
CA ALA A 138 -19.08 46.86 -13.03
C ALA A 138 -18.96 46.36 -11.58
N LEU A 139 -19.83 46.82 -10.68
CA LEU A 139 -19.86 46.33 -9.31
C LEU A 139 -20.43 44.90 -9.25
N GLN A 140 -21.49 44.63 -10.00
CA GLN A 140 -22.09 43.30 -10.09
C GLN A 140 -21.11 42.26 -10.68
N ASP A 141 -20.37 42.64 -11.72
CA ASP A 141 -19.32 41.79 -12.30
C ASP A 141 -18.26 41.43 -11.27
N LYS A 142 -17.76 42.44 -10.53
CA LYS A 142 -16.81 42.24 -9.42
C LYS A 142 -17.34 41.29 -8.35
N TYR A 143 -18.61 41.40 -7.96
CA TYR A 143 -19.22 40.47 -7.01
C TYR A 143 -19.30 39.05 -7.57
N SER A 144 -19.68 38.91 -8.85
CA SER A 144 -19.76 37.59 -9.49
C SER A 144 -18.39 36.92 -9.59
N ASP A 145 -17.34 37.69 -9.89
CA ASP A 145 -15.97 37.17 -9.97
C ASP A 145 -15.42 36.82 -8.59
N ARG A 146 -15.70 37.66 -7.58
CA ARG A 146 -15.36 37.37 -6.18
C ARG A 146 -16.05 36.09 -5.69
N ALA A 147 -17.31 35.87 -6.07
CA ALA A 147 -18.06 34.67 -5.71
C ALA A 147 -17.45 33.41 -6.36
N LYS A 148 -17.06 33.48 -7.65
CA LYS A 148 -16.35 32.38 -8.33
C LYS A 148 -15.02 32.06 -7.66
N GLN A 149 -14.23 33.09 -7.31
CA GLN A 149 -12.96 32.93 -6.59
C GLN A 149 -13.17 32.25 -5.23
N LEU A 150 -14.17 32.67 -4.47
CA LEU A 150 -14.49 32.04 -3.18
C LEU A 150 -14.89 30.57 -3.36
N ALA A 151 -15.66 30.25 -4.39
CA ALA A 151 -16.04 28.87 -4.68
C ALA A 151 -14.81 27.99 -5.04
N THR A 152 -13.87 28.52 -5.83
CA THR A 152 -12.63 27.79 -6.15
C THR A 152 -11.75 27.59 -4.93
N GLU A 153 -11.58 28.62 -4.09
CA GLU A 153 -10.81 28.50 -2.85
C GLU A 153 -11.44 27.50 -1.88
N GLN A 154 -12.76 27.50 -1.74
CA GLN A 154 -13.48 26.52 -0.93
C GLN A 154 -13.29 25.09 -1.46
N HIS A 155 -13.38 24.90 -2.77
CA HIS A 155 -13.11 23.60 -3.39
C HIS A 155 -11.67 23.12 -3.13
N ASN A 156 -10.70 24.02 -3.29
CA ASN A 156 -9.30 23.73 -3.01
C ASN A 156 -9.10 23.34 -1.53
N TRP A 157 -9.69 24.10 -0.60
CA TRP A 157 -9.62 23.80 0.82
C TRP A 157 -10.25 22.44 1.15
N MET A 158 -11.43 22.13 0.61
CA MET A 158 -12.06 20.82 0.80
C MET A 158 -11.20 19.68 0.27
N THR A 159 -10.56 19.89 -0.89
CA THR A 159 -9.65 18.89 -1.49
C THR A 159 -8.43 18.67 -0.61
N THR A 160 -7.75 19.74 -0.19
CA THR A 160 -6.59 19.66 0.71
C THR A 160 -6.95 19.03 2.06
N GLN A 161 -8.14 19.33 2.59
CA GLN A 161 -8.63 18.74 3.83
C GLN A 161 -8.87 17.23 3.67
N SER A 162 -9.46 16.80 2.55
CA SER A 162 -9.65 15.39 2.26
C SER A 162 -8.32 14.63 2.13
N GLN A 163 -7.34 15.25 1.45
CA GLN A 163 -5.98 14.71 1.31
C GLN A 163 -5.28 14.59 2.67
N THR A 164 -5.43 15.61 3.53
CA THR A 164 -4.87 15.61 4.89
C THR A 164 -5.47 14.47 5.72
N ASN A 165 -6.78 14.28 5.65
CA ASN A 165 -7.46 13.19 6.35
C ASN A 165 -7.05 11.80 5.82
N ALA A 166 -6.86 11.66 4.50
CA ALA A 166 -6.35 10.43 3.91
C ALA A 166 -4.93 10.11 4.39
N LEU A 167 -4.03 11.10 4.38
CA LEU A 167 -2.66 10.93 4.86
C LEU A 167 -2.61 10.56 6.35
N LEU A 168 -3.48 11.13 7.18
CA LEU A 168 -3.60 10.75 8.59
C LEU A 168 -4.05 9.30 8.77
N ALA A 169 -4.97 8.83 7.92
CA ALA A 169 -5.39 7.42 7.92
C ALA A 169 -4.24 6.50 7.52
N ASP A 170 -3.45 6.87 6.50
CA ASP A 170 -2.28 6.11 6.06
C ASP A 170 -1.21 6.02 7.15
N VAL A 171 -0.91 7.14 7.83
CA VAL A 171 0.02 7.15 8.97
C VAL A 171 -0.43 6.17 10.06
N ARG A 172 -1.72 6.17 10.39
CA ARG A 172 -2.28 5.23 11.39
C ARG A 172 -2.17 3.77 10.94
N GLN A 173 -2.40 3.50 9.65
CA GLN A 173 -2.24 2.15 9.10
C GLN A 173 -0.78 1.68 9.17
N LEU A 174 0.17 2.53 8.78
CA LEU A 174 1.60 2.21 8.85
C LEU A 174 2.09 2.00 10.28
N GLN A 175 1.60 2.78 11.23
CA GLN A 175 1.87 2.57 12.65
C GLN A 175 1.37 1.20 13.11
N GLY A 176 0.12 0.84 12.78
CA GLY A 176 -0.42 -0.48 13.10
C GLY A 176 0.36 -1.63 12.44
N ALA A 177 0.80 -1.47 11.20
CA ALA A 177 1.64 -2.46 10.51
C ALA A 177 3.02 -2.62 11.18
N ASN A 178 3.63 -1.52 11.63
CA ASN A 178 4.89 -1.57 12.37
C ASN A 178 4.73 -2.29 13.71
N GLU A 179 3.68 -2.00 14.47
CA GLU A 179 3.39 -2.69 15.74
C GLU A 179 3.18 -4.19 15.52
N GLN A 180 2.47 -4.59 14.46
CA GLN A 180 2.29 -5.99 14.10
C GLN A 180 3.63 -6.66 13.74
N MET A 181 4.47 -5.97 12.96
CA MET A 181 5.81 -6.48 12.59
C MET A 181 6.69 -6.67 13.83
N GLU A 182 6.68 -5.71 14.77
CA GLU A 182 7.42 -5.83 16.02
C GLU A 182 6.94 -7.01 16.87
N GLN A 183 5.63 -7.26 16.92
CA GLN A 183 5.07 -8.43 17.60
C GLN A 183 5.51 -9.73 16.92
N GLN A 184 5.52 -9.79 15.58
CA GLN A 184 6.01 -10.95 14.84
C GLN A 184 7.50 -11.21 15.09
N LEU A 185 8.33 -10.16 15.13
CA LEU A 185 9.75 -10.28 15.46
C LEU A 185 9.96 -10.82 16.87
N LYS A 186 9.19 -10.34 17.86
CA LYS A 186 9.23 -10.87 19.24
C LYS A 186 8.81 -12.34 19.30
N GLN A 187 7.76 -12.72 18.58
CA GLN A 187 7.31 -14.11 18.50
C GLN A 187 8.37 -15.02 17.86
N LEU A 188 8.97 -14.59 16.74
CA LEU A 188 10.05 -15.33 16.08
C LEU A 188 11.29 -15.45 16.98
N ALA A 189 11.65 -14.39 17.70
CA ALA A 189 12.73 -14.44 18.67
C ALA A 189 12.46 -15.47 19.77
N ALA A 190 11.25 -15.47 20.35
CA ALA A 190 10.85 -16.45 21.36
C ALA A 190 10.86 -17.89 20.82
N GLN A 191 10.38 -18.11 19.59
CA GLN A 191 10.43 -19.41 18.92
C GLN A 191 11.85 -19.89 18.70
N ASN A 192 12.74 -19.01 18.24
CA ASN A 192 14.16 -19.35 18.06
C ASN A 192 14.82 -19.74 19.38
N THR A 193 14.57 -19.00 20.45
CA THR A 193 15.08 -19.35 21.79
C THR A 193 14.57 -20.72 22.24
N ALA A 194 13.28 -21.01 22.05
CA ALA A 194 12.71 -22.32 22.40
C ALA A 194 13.30 -23.47 21.56
N LEU A 195 13.54 -23.25 20.27
CA LEU A 195 14.20 -24.22 19.39
C LEU A 195 15.66 -24.46 19.80
N GLN A 196 16.39 -23.41 20.17
CA GLN A 196 17.76 -23.54 20.68
C GLN A 196 17.81 -24.34 21.98
N GLN A 197 16.86 -24.12 22.89
CA GLN A 197 16.74 -24.92 24.12
C GLN A 197 16.50 -26.40 23.80
N LYS A 198 15.50 -26.71 22.97
CA LYS A 198 15.23 -28.08 22.52
C LYS A 198 16.44 -28.75 21.86
N LYS A 199 17.16 -28.00 21.01
CA LYS A 199 18.38 -28.50 20.37
C LYS A 199 19.43 -28.87 21.43
N SER A 200 19.67 -28.01 22.41
CA SER A 200 20.63 -28.28 23.49
C SER A 200 20.22 -29.48 24.36
N GLU A 201 18.93 -29.66 24.63
CA GLU A 201 18.40 -30.82 25.37
C GLU A 201 18.64 -32.11 24.59
N GLN A 202 18.38 -32.10 23.28
CA GLN A 202 18.63 -33.26 22.42
C GLN A 202 20.13 -33.60 22.33
N GLU A 203 21.00 -32.60 22.25
CA GLU A 203 22.45 -32.81 22.28
C GLU A 203 22.92 -33.45 23.59
N GLN A 204 22.37 -33.04 24.73
CA GLN A 204 22.65 -33.66 26.03
C GLN A 204 22.16 -35.12 26.09
N GLN A 205 20.96 -35.40 25.58
CA GLN A 205 20.42 -36.76 25.50
C GLN A 205 21.28 -37.67 24.62
N LEU A 206 21.71 -37.19 23.46
CA LEU A 206 22.62 -37.92 22.57
C LEU A 206 23.96 -38.20 23.24
N ALA A 207 24.54 -37.22 23.94
CA ALA A 207 25.78 -37.41 24.68
C ALA A 207 25.63 -38.47 25.79
N GLN A 208 24.50 -38.48 26.50
CA GLN A 208 24.25 -39.45 27.56
C GLN A 208 23.98 -40.86 27.02
N LEU A 209 23.20 -40.98 25.94
CA LEU A 209 23.01 -42.25 25.24
C LEU A 209 24.33 -42.82 24.70
N GLY A 210 25.20 -41.97 24.16
CA GLY A 210 26.55 -42.36 23.74
C GLY A 210 27.40 -42.92 24.89
N LYS A 211 27.37 -42.27 26.06
CA LYS A 211 28.04 -42.79 27.27
C LYS A 211 27.47 -44.13 27.73
N ASN A 212 26.15 -44.26 27.76
CA ASN A 212 25.48 -45.52 28.14
C ASN A 212 25.84 -46.65 27.17
N GLN A 213 25.89 -46.36 25.86
CA GLN A 213 26.30 -47.34 24.85
C GLN A 213 27.75 -47.79 25.08
N GLN A 214 28.68 -46.87 25.35
CA GLN A 214 30.07 -47.20 25.65
C GLN A 214 30.18 -48.09 26.90
N GLN A 215 29.45 -47.78 27.97
CA GLN A 215 29.41 -48.60 29.18
C GLN A 215 28.89 -50.00 28.90
N LEU A 216 27.77 -50.13 28.15
CA LEU A 216 27.20 -51.43 27.79
C LEU A 216 28.16 -52.27 26.94
N VAL A 217 28.89 -51.65 26.01
CA VAL A 217 29.91 -52.35 25.21
C VAL A 217 31.04 -52.86 26.09
N GLU A 218 31.50 -52.06 27.05
CA GLU A 218 32.57 -52.46 27.97
C GLU A 218 32.11 -53.55 28.95
N ASP A 219 30.88 -53.45 29.45
CA ASP A 219 30.24 -54.49 30.28
C ASP A 219 30.07 -55.80 29.52
N GLN A 220 29.75 -55.76 28.22
CA GLN A 220 29.69 -56.95 27.38
C GLN A 220 31.06 -57.61 27.20
N LYS A 221 32.14 -56.82 27.02
CA LYS A 221 33.50 -57.37 26.96
C LYS A 221 33.93 -58.03 28.26
N ASN A 222 33.55 -57.45 29.40
CA ASN A 222 33.90 -57.96 30.72
C ASN A 222 32.94 -59.06 31.24
N ARG A 223 31.84 -59.34 30.54
CA ARG A 223 30.92 -60.42 30.91
C ARG A 223 31.56 -61.78 30.61
N GLN A 224 31.64 -62.62 31.63
CA GLN A 224 31.99 -64.02 31.45
C GLN A 224 30.96 -64.71 30.56
N PRO A 225 31.39 -65.60 29.64
CA PRO A 225 30.49 -66.30 28.73
C PRO A 225 29.45 -67.07 29.52
N ARG A 226 28.17 -66.73 29.34
CA ARG A 226 27.06 -67.46 29.95
C ARG A 226 26.77 -68.70 29.12
N ILE A 227 27.09 -69.87 29.67
CA ILE A 227 26.71 -71.16 29.10
C ILE A 227 25.25 -71.41 29.51
N ALA A 228 24.33 -71.36 28.54
CA ALA A 228 22.95 -71.79 28.73
C ALA A 228 22.82 -73.21 28.17
N LEU A 229 22.73 -74.20 29.06
CA LEU A 229 22.38 -75.57 28.71
C LEU A 229 20.87 -75.62 28.49
N VAL A 230 20.43 -75.41 27.25
CA VAL A 230 19.03 -75.58 26.87
C VAL A 230 18.82 -77.05 26.50
N ALA A 231 18.29 -77.82 27.46
CA ALA A 231 17.86 -79.19 27.17
C ALA A 231 16.62 -79.14 26.28
N HIS A 232 16.73 -79.66 25.06
CA HIS A 232 15.55 -79.89 24.21
C HIS A 232 14.81 -81.12 24.76
N ASP A 233 13.58 -80.92 25.21
CA ASP A 233 12.72 -82.00 25.71
C ASP A 233 12.14 -82.80 24.53
N PRO A 234 12.44 -84.11 24.39
CA PRO A 234 11.91 -84.96 23.33
C PRO A 234 10.60 -85.61 23.81
N LEU A 235 9.50 -84.84 23.87
CA LEU A 235 8.16 -85.42 24.07
C LEU A 235 7.80 -86.48 23.01
N ALA A 236 8.52 -86.51 21.88
CA ALA A 236 8.49 -87.59 20.90
C ALA A 236 9.79 -88.42 21.00
N GLY A 237 9.72 -89.61 21.63
CA GLY A 237 10.82 -90.54 21.85
C GLY A 237 11.45 -91.09 20.56
N THR A 238 12.25 -90.26 19.89
CA THR A 238 13.08 -90.69 18.76
C THR A 238 14.52 -90.85 19.22
N ASN A 239 15.14 -91.97 18.85
CA ASN A 239 16.55 -92.33 19.12
C ASN A 239 17.51 -91.49 18.25
N ARG A 240 17.33 -90.17 18.20
CA ARG A 240 18.14 -89.27 17.38
C ARG A 240 19.38 -88.86 18.16
N LYS A 241 20.52 -88.91 17.47
CA LYS A 241 21.79 -88.45 18.04
C LYS A 241 21.66 -86.96 18.39
N PRO A 242 22.12 -86.53 19.59
CA PRO A 242 22.11 -85.11 19.95
C PRO A 242 23.00 -84.34 18.99
N ILE A 243 22.50 -83.22 18.47
CA ILE A 243 23.24 -82.34 17.57
C ILE A 243 23.94 -81.29 18.44
N LEU A 244 25.27 -81.25 18.36
CA LEU A 244 26.07 -80.21 19.01
C LEU A 244 26.26 -79.06 18.02
N ILE A 245 25.92 -77.84 18.45
CA ILE A 245 26.09 -76.62 17.64
C ILE A 245 26.94 -75.65 18.44
N GLU A 246 28.09 -75.27 17.89
CA GLU A 246 28.91 -74.17 18.39
C GLU A 246 28.53 -72.87 17.67
N CYS A 247 27.92 -71.94 18.39
CA CYS A 247 27.63 -70.60 17.87
C CYS A 247 28.85 -69.70 18.06
N ARG A 248 29.49 -69.28 16.96
CA ARG A 248 30.55 -68.27 16.94
C ARG A 248 29.98 -66.92 16.48
N ALA A 249 30.77 -65.85 16.60
CA ALA A 249 30.32 -64.50 16.27
C ALA A 249 29.91 -64.31 14.80
N ASP A 250 30.45 -65.14 13.90
CA ASP A 250 30.32 -65.02 12.45
C ASP A 250 29.77 -66.28 11.77
N SER A 251 29.64 -67.39 12.51
CA SER A 251 29.35 -68.71 11.96
C SER A 251 28.78 -69.67 12.99
N PHE A 252 28.01 -70.65 12.51
CA PHE A 252 27.60 -71.81 13.29
C PHE A 252 28.42 -73.01 12.86
N HIS A 253 29.03 -73.71 13.82
CA HIS A 253 29.81 -74.90 13.55
C HIS A 253 29.13 -76.14 14.12
N PHE A 254 29.07 -77.21 13.32
CA PHE A 254 28.53 -78.51 13.65
C PHE A 254 29.70 -79.49 13.79
N PRO A 255 30.24 -79.72 14.99
CA PRO A 255 31.49 -80.46 15.17
C PRO A 255 31.36 -81.94 14.79
N SER A 256 30.16 -82.50 14.90
CA SER A 256 29.91 -83.92 14.59
C SER A 256 29.94 -84.18 13.08
N GLU A 257 29.61 -83.17 12.28
CA GLU A 257 29.52 -83.22 10.82
C GLU A 257 30.69 -82.52 10.13
N GLY A 258 31.47 -81.71 10.87
CA GLY A 258 32.57 -80.91 10.35
C GLY A 258 32.12 -79.75 9.44
N ILE A 259 30.85 -79.33 9.56
CA ILE A 259 30.24 -78.31 8.70
C ILE A 259 30.19 -76.97 9.44
N SER A 260 30.50 -75.89 8.73
CA SER A 260 30.34 -74.52 9.23
C SER A 260 29.41 -73.76 8.30
N ILE A 261 28.43 -73.05 8.87
CA ILE A 261 27.48 -72.21 8.15
C ILE A 261 27.75 -70.76 8.53
N SER A 262 28.13 -69.94 7.56
CA SER A 262 28.36 -68.50 7.73
C SER A 262 27.19 -67.68 7.18
N ALA A 263 27.16 -66.37 7.46
CA ALA A 263 26.17 -65.47 6.88
C ALA A 263 26.14 -65.48 5.34
N ALA A 264 27.27 -65.80 4.70
CA ALA A 264 27.35 -65.90 3.24
C ALA A 264 26.55 -67.09 2.67
N ASP A 265 26.44 -68.18 3.43
CA ASP A 265 25.76 -69.41 3.03
C ASP A 265 24.23 -69.29 3.15
N CYS A 266 23.75 -68.30 3.91
CA CYS A 266 22.33 -68.02 4.11
C CYS A 266 21.74 -67.02 3.08
N ASN A 267 22.56 -66.44 2.18
CA ASN A 267 22.17 -65.41 1.21
C ASN A 267 21.22 -65.87 0.07
N GLY A 268 20.50 -66.98 0.26
CA GLY A 268 19.51 -67.53 -0.69
C GLY A 268 18.10 -67.68 -0.13
N PHE A 269 17.87 -67.43 1.16
CA PHE A 269 16.54 -67.43 1.76
C PHE A 269 15.97 -66.01 1.74
N LEU A 270 15.25 -65.67 0.67
CA LEU A 270 14.33 -64.54 0.70
C LEU A 270 13.17 -64.87 1.69
N PRO A 271 12.73 -63.91 2.53
CA PRO A 271 11.62 -64.09 3.46
C PRO A 271 10.28 -64.37 2.76
#